data_AF-A0A2V8N325-F1
#
_entry.id   AF-A0A2V8N325-F1
#
_cell.length_a   1.000
_cell.length_b   1.000
_cell.length_c   1.000
_cell.angle_alpha   90.00
_cell.angle_beta   90.00
_cell.angle_gamma   90.00
#
_symmetry.space_group_name_H-M   'P 1'
#
loop_
_entity.id
_entity.type
_entity.pdbx_description
1 polymer ?
#
loop_
_entity_poly.entity_id
_entity_poly.type
_entity_poly.pdbx_seq_one_letter_code
_entity_poly.pdbx_strand_id
1 'polypeptide(L)'
;MRGSVTVQPVFEIRDIRPSFRTNLIVTWDGSPGPYALQKKEDLGEAGWRDLVIDSAKTATVRNEVNQGFFRIEDIATLTNVPFSAYMSGAMERPVVTTAGTGFGTFRLAGNTLHFDIRYENLSSVANAAHIHGPAPASTGAGVLVDLGTFNGGAWGTSGTLSGSVNLTPDVRNAVLAGRTYVNIHTVNNSDGEIRGQIAPVLMQTAISGPAERPPRPSLGKGQGTFFLVGTNLTFNITYSGLLSAANNAHIHGPADTADSAGVMRDLVAFHDGPLAALGSFGGTMGLTPQQLANVLDGLTYVNIHTTNFPQGEVRGQITPKVSAIPLSASLTGAAEKPNPVTTPGTGIASFRIEGNNLHFEVRYKDLTSVATDAHIHGPANSTNNAAPIIFLASYSIGPLGTSGALAGSVPLTAQQKTMILNGQTYINIHTANNPGGEIRGQVGTVLMTSRLDGAQAGVTTSGIGSSTLLVVGDRLTFEITYRNLTGTANDAHIHGPAPVGQGAGVLFDLVPFHNGAFGTSGSFTGTGTLSPSVLGYVIDGLTYINIHSS
;
A
#
# COMPACT_ATOMS: atom_id res chain seq x y z
N MET A 1 -46.45 -10.95 -10.58
CA MET A 1 -45.13 -10.91 -9.92
C MET A 1 -44.89 -9.49 -9.45
N ARG A 2 -44.82 -9.23 -8.13
CA ARG A 2 -44.38 -7.92 -7.61
C ARG A 2 -42.88 -8.01 -7.41
N GLY A 3 -42.09 -7.47 -8.34
CA GLY A 3 -40.66 -7.30 -8.15
C GLY A 3 -40.41 -6.04 -7.32
N SER A 4 -39.79 -6.18 -6.15
CA SER A 4 -39.24 -5.03 -5.44
C SER A 4 -37.94 -4.63 -6.14
N VAL A 5 -37.95 -3.49 -6.82
CA VAL A 5 -36.70 -2.81 -7.19
C VAL A 5 -36.18 -2.17 -5.91
N THR A 6 -35.18 -2.79 -5.30
CA THR A 6 -34.39 -2.12 -4.26
C THR A 6 -33.51 -1.10 -4.96
N VAL A 7 -34.01 0.13 -5.10
CA VAL A 7 -33.16 1.27 -5.46
C VAL A 7 -32.18 1.42 -4.30
N GLN A 8 -30.89 1.16 -4.53
CA GLN A 8 -29.88 1.50 -3.52
C GLN A 8 -30.02 2.99 -3.23
N PRO A 9 -30.00 3.42 -1.96
CA PRO A 9 -30.15 4.82 -1.62
C PRO A 9 -29.10 5.63 -2.39
N VAL A 10 -29.56 6.56 -3.22
CA VAL A 10 -28.69 7.46 -3.96
C VAL A 10 -28.12 8.44 -2.94
N PHE A 11 -26.83 8.28 -2.63
CA PHE A 11 -26.07 9.24 -1.82
C PHE A 11 -25.80 10.49 -2.67
N GLU A 12 -26.14 11.68 -2.17
CA GLU A 12 -26.02 12.93 -2.90
C GLU A 12 -25.34 14.02 -2.06
N ILE A 13 -24.41 14.76 -2.66
CA ILE A 13 -23.91 16.01 -2.09
C ILE A 13 -25.06 17.02 -2.10
N ARG A 14 -25.44 17.50 -0.92
CA ARG A 14 -26.61 18.38 -0.72
C ARG A 14 -26.26 19.86 -0.84
N ASP A 15 -25.04 20.24 -0.45
CA ASP A 15 -24.58 21.63 -0.50
C ASP A 15 -23.04 21.68 -0.59
N ILE A 16 -22.54 22.64 -1.37
CA ILE A 16 -21.14 23.07 -1.39
C ILE A 16 -21.16 24.58 -1.29
N ARG A 17 -20.69 25.11 -0.15
CA ARG A 17 -20.68 26.55 0.08
C ARG A 17 -19.35 27.05 0.64
N PRO A 18 -18.97 28.30 0.35
CA PRO A 18 -17.81 28.92 0.99
C PRO A 18 -17.98 29.00 2.52
N SER A 19 -16.86 28.89 3.23
CA SER A 19 -16.72 29.28 4.64
C SER A 19 -15.60 30.32 4.76
N PHE A 20 -15.25 30.75 5.99
CA PHE A 20 -14.22 31.76 6.20
C PHE A 20 -12.91 31.45 5.42
N ARG A 21 -12.39 32.45 4.71
CA ARG A 21 -11.24 32.39 3.78
C ARG A 21 -11.52 31.53 2.53
N THR A 22 -10.59 30.64 2.17
CA THR A 22 -10.58 29.79 0.98
C THR A 22 -11.06 28.37 1.33
N ASN A 23 -12.07 28.20 2.19
CA ASN A 23 -12.55 26.88 2.60
C ASN A 23 -13.95 26.62 2.03
N LEU A 24 -14.24 25.37 1.70
CA LEU A 24 -15.57 24.89 1.31
C LEU A 24 -16.13 24.02 2.43
N ILE A 25 -17.38 24.23 2.78
CA ILE A 25 -18.17 23.27 3.54
C ILE A 25 -18.94 22.43 2.51
N VAL A 26 -18.67 21.14 2.53
CA VAL A 26 -19.40 20.14 1.74
C VAL A 26 -20.33 19.39 2.68
N THR A 27 -21.58 19.22 2.31
CA THR A 27 -22.56 18.40 3.07
C THR A 27 -23.20 17.36 2.16
N TRP A 28 -23.55 16.21 2.72
CA TRP A 28 -24.16 15.10 1.98
C TRP A 28 -25.21 14.38 2.83
N ASP A 29 -25.93 13.43 2.23
CA ASP A 29 -26.82 12.52 2.94
C ASP A 29 -26.31 11.07 2.93
N GLY A 30 -27.04 10.16 3.56
CA GLY A 30 -26.67 8.75 3.63
C GLY A 30 -26.94 8.09 4.97
N SER A 31 -26.61 6.79 5.05
CA SER A 31 -26.52 5.99 6.26
C SER A 31 -25.48 6.56 7.26
N PRO A 32 -25.28 5.97 8.43
CA PRO A 32 -24.05 6.16 9.19
C PRO A 32 -22.85 5.69 8.35
N GLY A 33 -21.78 6.50 8.30
CA GLY A 33 -20.56 6.23 7.53
C GLY A 33 -19.67 5.12 8.12
N PRO A 34 -18.36 5.14 7.84
CA PRO A 34 -17.56 6.25 7.33
C PRO A 34 -17.63 6.50 5.84
N TYR A 35 -17.39 7.77 5.49
CA TYR A 35 -17.35 8.28 4.14
C TYR A 35 -15.99 8.90 3.84
N ALA A 36 -15.50 8.71 2.63
CA ALA A 36 -14.41 9.49 2.08
C ALA A 36 -14.98 10.61 1.20
N LEU A 37 -14.75 11.87 1.58
CA LEU A 37 -14.95 13.00 0.66
C LEU A 37 -13.73 13.07 -0.25
N GLN A 38 -13.99 13.02 -1.56
CA GLN A 38 -12.96 12.94 -2.57
C GLN A 38 -13.04 14.08 -3.56
N LYS A 39 -11.90 14.37 -4.19
CA LYS A 39 -11.77 15.44 -5.19
C LYS A 39 -11.00 14.99 -6.42
N LYS A 40 -11.36 15.60 -7.56
CA LYS A 40 -10.51 15.74 -8.73
C LYS A 40 -10.33 17.22 -9.06
N GLU A 41 -9.15 17.62 -9.52
CA GLU A 41 -8.92 18.98 -10.01
C GLU A 41 -9.37 19.12 -11.47
N ASP A 42 -9.23 18.05 -12.25
CA ASP A 42 -9.63 17.95 -13.65
C ASP A 42 -10.36 16.62 -13.93
N LEU A 43 -11.34 16.61 -14.84
CA LEU A 43 -12.06 15.37 -15.19
C LEU A 43 -11.16 14.31 -15.84
N GLY A 44 -10.09 14.73 -16.50
CA GLY A 44 -9.09 13.89 -17.13
C GLY A 44 -8.11 13.24 -16.15
N GLU A 45 -8.14 13.57 -14.85
CA GLU A 45 -7.40 12.82 -13.84
C GLU A 45 -7.90 11.37 -13.79
N ALA A 46 -6.98 10.40 -13.78
CA ALA A 46 -7.38 8.99 -13.85
C ALA A 46 -8.20 8.56 -12.63
N GLY A 47 -7.94 9.11 -11.43
CA GLY A 47 -8.66 8.73 -10.21
C GLY A 47 -8.86 9.87 -9.22
N TRP A 48 -9.63 9.60 -8.18
CA TRP A 48 -10.04 10.58 -7.18
C TRP A 48 -9.07 10.62 -6.00
N ARG A 49 -8.82 11.79 -5.41
CA ARG A 49 -8.03 11.97 -4.18
C ARG A 49 -8.93 11.97 -2.95
N ASP A 50 -8.54 11.25 -1.89
CA ASP A 50 -9.23 11.32 -0.60
C ASP A 50 -8.83 12.63 0.10
N LEU A 51 -9.80 13.45 0.51
CA LEU A 51 -9.55 14.70 1.24
C LEU A 51 -9.74 14.54 2.74
N VAL A 52 -10.80 13.85 3.13
CA VAL A 52 -11.13 13.57 4.53
C VAL A 52 -11.94 12.30 4.63
N ILE A 53 -11.76 11.60 5.73
CA ILE A 53 -12.52 10.41 6.11
C ILE A 53 -13.29 10.77 7.39
N ASP A 54 -14.62 10.75 7.30
CA ASP A 54 -15.48 11.15 8.41
C ASP A 54 -16.81 10.37 8.41
N SER A 55 -17.36 10.15 9.60
CA SER A 55 -18.75 9.71 9.78
C SER A 55 -19.73 10.89 9.74
N ALA A 56 -19.26 12.10 10.00
CA ALA A 56 -20.05 13.32 9.87
C ALA A 56 -20.42 13.53 8.41
N LYS A 57 -21.67 13.91 8.16
CA LYS A 57 -22.17 14.20 6.81
C LYS A 57 -21.83 15.62 6.33
N THR A 58 -20.80 16.20 6.94
CA THR A 58 -20.28 17.51 6.62
C THR A 58 -18.77 17.50 6.78
N ALA A 59 -18.08 18.12 5.84
CA ALA A 59 -16.64 18.31 5.89
C ALA A 59 -16.30 19.73 5.50
N THR A 60 -15.34 20.32 6.23
CA THR A 60 -14.69 21.55 5.81
C THR A 60 -13.38 21.19 5.12
N VAL A 61 -13.29 21.47 3.83
CA VAL A 61 -12.09 21.21 3.02
C VAL A 61 -11.53 22.52 2.49
N ARG A 62 -10.21 22.57 2.30
CA ARG A 62 -9.58 23.73 1.67
C ARG A 62 -9.95 23.80 0.18
N ASN A 63 -10.31 24.98 -0.28
CA ASN A 63 -10.47 25.32 -1.68
C ASN A 63 -9.09 25.57 -2.30
N GLU A 64 -8.38 24.49 -2.63
CA GLU A 64 -7.00 24.55 -3.11
C GLU A 64 -6.86 25.17 -4.51
N VAL A 65 -7.97 25.25 -5.27
CA VAL A 65 -8.10 25.82 -6.62
C VAL A 65 -9.54 26.29 -6.85
N ASN A 66 -9.77 27.29 -7.69
CA ASN A 66 -11.12 27.83 -7.97
C ASN A 66 -12.07 26.87 -8.73
N GLN A 67 -11.62 25.65 -9.07
CA GLN A 67 -12.39 24.67 -9.84
C GLN A 67 -12.03 23.25 -9.39
N GLY A 68 -13.00 22.34 -9.44
CA GLY A 68 -12.79 20.93 -9.12
C GLY A 68 -14.10 20.17 -8.99
N PHE A 69 -14.01 18.85 -8.99
CA PHE A 69 -15.14 17.95 -8.84
C PHE A 69 -15.05 17.29 -7.47
N PHE A 70 -16.18 17.13 -6.80
CA PHE A 70 -16.28 16.44 -5.52
C PHE A 70 -17.19 15.22 -5.65
N ARG A 71 -16.86 14.16 -4.93
CA ARG A 71 -17.77 13.03 -4.71
C ARG A 71 -17.59 12.47 -3.30
N ILE A 72 -18.56 11.65 -2.90
CA ILE A 72 -18.51 10.90 -1.65
C ILE A 72 -18.42 9.40 -1.99
N GLU A 73 -17.53 8.69 -1.30
CA GLU A 73 -17.42 7.23 -1.37
C GLU A 73 -17.79 6.62 -0.01
N ASP A 74 -18.66 5.60 -0.01
CA ASP A 74 -18.95 4.80 1.19
C ASP A 74 -17.87 3.73 1.39
N ILE A 75 -16.93 4.03 2.28
CA ILE A 75 -15.81 3.15 2.59
C ILE A 75 -16.16 2.10 3.65
N ALA A 76 -17.41 2.04 4.13
CA ALA A 76 -17.91 0.91 4.93
C ALA A 76 -18.02 -0.39 4.11
N THR A 77 -18.10 -0.28 2.78
CA THR A 77 -18.22 -1.42 1.86
C THR A 77 -16.89 -2.12 1.59
N LEU A 78 -15.76 -1.54 2.00
CA LEU A 78 -14.45 -2.15 1.83
C LEU A 78 -14.29 -3.34 2.78
N THR A 79 -13.90 -4.48 2.20
CA THR A 79 -13.74 -5.72 2.95
C THR A 79 -12.43 -5.74 3.73
N ASN A 80 -11.36 -5.14 3.20
CA ASN A 80 -10.04 -5.12 3.83
C ASN A 80 -9.26 -3.85 3.44
N VAL A 81 -8.80 -3.10 4.44
CA VAL A 81 -7.83 -2.02 4.26
C VAL A 81 -6.53 -2.40 4.96
N PRO A 82 -5.39 -2.50 4.25
CA PRO A 82 -4.10 -2.80 4.86
C PRO A 82 -3.44 -1.56 5.43
N PHE A 83 -2.84 -1.72 6.61
CA PHE A 83 -2.00 -0.72 7.27
C PHE A 83 -0.69 -1.35 7.74
N SER A 84 0.30 -0.50 7.98
CA SER A 84 1.50 -0.87 8.71
C SER A 84 1.89 0.22 9.72
N ALA A 85 2.70 -0.14 10.71
CA ALA A 85 3.30 0.79 11.66
C ALA A 85 4.75 0.39 11.93
N TYR A 86 5.69 1.32 11.71
CA TYR A 86 7.06 1.19 12.20
C TYR A 86 7.20 1.97 13.50
N MET A 87 7.70 1.31 14.55
CA MET A 87 7.85 1.87 15.90
C MET A 87 9.32 2.11 16.23
N SER A 88 9.61 3.29 16.79
CA SER A 88 10.95 3.61 17.33
C SER A 88 10.85 4.72 18.38
N GLY A 89 11.89 4.88 19.20
CA GLY A 89 11.96 5.99 20.17
C GLY A 89 12.00 7.37 19.52
N ALA A 90 12.53 7.48 18.29
CA ALA A 90 12.51 8.73 17.50
C ALA A 90 11.08 9.19 17.14
N MET A 91 10.13 8.27 17.12
CA MET A 91 8.71 8.52 16.83
C MET A 91 7.88 8.72 18.10
N GLU A 92 8.48 8.50 19.28
CA GLU A 92 7.85 8.74 20.58
C GLU A 92 7.69 10.23 20.87
N ARG A 93 6.69 10.60 21.67
CA ARG A 93 6.44 11.99 22.05
C ARG A 93 6.21 12.07 23.56
N PRO A 94 7.23 12.51 24.35
CA PRO A 94 8.52 13.05 23.94
C PRO A 94 9.46 12.02 23.30
N VAL A 95 10.44 12.46 22.49
CA VAL A 95 11.39 11.56 21.82
C VAL A 95 12.22 10.80 22.85
N VAL A 96 12.34 9.48 22.67
CA VAL A 96 13.13 8.58 23.52
C VAL A 96 14.36 8.10 22.77
N THR A 97 15.53 8.14 23.42
CA THR A 97 16.75 7.51 22.90
C THR A 97 16.79 6.07 23.39
N THR A 98 16.50 5.13 22.49
CA THR A 98 16.52 3.69 22.78
C THR A 98 16.96 2.92 21.53
N ALA A 99 17.46 1.69 21.73
CA ALA A 99 17.64 0.71 20.66
C ALA A 99 16.32 0.00 20.29
N GLY A 100 15.27 0.23 21.09
CA GLY A 100 13.96 -0.34 20.90
C GLY A 100 13.36 -0.05 19.53
N THR A 101 12.87 -1.09 18.89
CA THR A 101 12.16 -1.00 17.61
C THR A 101 10.92 -1.88 17.65
N GLY A 102 10.00 -1.62 16.73
CA GLY A 102 8.92 -2.53 16.46
C GLY A 102 8.36 -2.36 15.05
N PHE A 103 7.61 -3.36 14.63
CA PHE A 103 6.85 -3.32 13.40
C PHE A 103 5.49 -3.99 13.64
N GLY A 104 4.45 -3.45 13.01
CA GLY A 104 3.13 -4.05 13.05
C GLY A 104 2.45 -3.98 11.70
N THR A 105 1.71 -5.04 11.39
CA THR A 105 0.81 -5.11 10.24
C THR A 105 -0.63 -5.14 10.74
N PHE A 106 -1.52 -4.43 10.03
CA PHE A 106 -2.91 -4.34 10.43
C PHE A 106 -3.83 -4.49 9.23
N ARG A 107 -5.01 -5.03 9.48
CA ARG A 107 -6.08 -5.18 8.49
C ARG A 107 -7.40 -4.78 9.12
N LEU A 108 -8.02 -3.73 8.58
CA LEU A 108 -9.36 -3.33 8.98
C LEU A 108 -10.39 -4.02 8.07
N ALA A 109 -11.28 -4.81 8.66
CA ALA A 109 -12.40 -5.46 7.98
C ALA A 109 -13.71 -5.07 8.66
N GLY A 110 -14.52 -4.25 7.98
CA GLY A 110 -15.64 -3.58 8.63
C GLY A 110 -15.15 -2.73 9.81
N ASN A 111 -15.63 -3.03 11.02
CA ASN A 111 -15.20 -2.39 12.26
C ASN A 111 -14.12 -3.17 13.03
N THR A 112 -13.73 -4.36 12.55
CA THR A 112 -12.73 -5.19 13.24
C THR A 112 -11.34 -4.86 12.73
N LEU A 113 -10.48 -4.35 13.61
CA LEU A 113 -9.06 -4.17 13.33
C LEU A 113 -8.32 -5.44 13.78
N HIS A 114 -7.81 -6.19 12.82
CA HIS A 114 -6.86 -7.27 13.05
C HIS A 114 -5.45 -6.69 13.06
N PHE A 115 -4.59 -7.21 13.94
CA PHE A 115 -3.22 -6.77 14.04
C PHE A 115 -2.30 -7.91 14.44
N ASP A 116 -1.09 -7.86 13.90
CA ASP A 116 0.07 -8.59 14.37
C ASP A 116 1.14 -7.50 14.61
N ILE A 117 1.73 -7.46 15.80
CA ILE A 117 2.73 -6.47 16.20
C ILE A 117 3.91 -7.16 16.90
N ARG A 118 5.13 -6.78 16.54
CA ARG A 118 6.39 -7.19 17.19
C ARG A 118 7.18 -5.99 17.69
N TYR A 119 7.83 -6.14 18.83
CA TYR A 119 8.79 -5.17 19.35
C TYR A 119 10.00 -5.82 19.97
N GLU A 120 11.19 -5.25 19.83
CA GLU A 120 12.45 -5.82 20.31
C GLU A 120 13.40 -4.75 20.86
N ASN A 121 14.44 -5.23 21.55
CA ASN A 121 15.56 -4.42 22.03
C ASN A 121 15.15 -3.24 22.91
N LEU A 122 14.02 -3.36 23.62
CA LEU A 122 13.61 -2.36 24.59
C LEU A 122 14.60 -2.29 25.76
N SER A 123 14.72 -1.11 26.34
CA SER A 123 15.67 -0.77 27.41
C SER A 123 15.35 -1.47 28.75
N SER A 124 14.09 -1.86 28.94
CA SER A 124 13.63 -2.65 30.07
C SER A 124 12.39 -3.46 29.68
N VAL A 125 11.93 -4.34 30.56
CA VAL A 125 10.75 -5.17 30.32
C VAL A 125 9.55 -4.28 30.03
N ALA A 126 8.86 -4.56 28.93
CA ALA A 126 7.60 -3.92 28.61
C ALA A 126 6.54 -4.24 29.68
N ASN A 127 5.60 -3.33 29.90
CA ASN A 127 4.54 -3.53 30.90
C ASN A 127 3.15 -3.11 30.41
N ALA A 128 3.07 -2.40 29.29
CA ALA A 128 1.82 -2.06 28.61
C ALA A 128 2.05 -1.80 27.12
N ALA A 129 0.98 -1.94 26.34
CA ALA A 129 0.95 -1.52 24.94
C ALA A 129 -0.46 -1.04 24.61
N HIS A 130 -0.56 0.00 23.78
CA HIS A 130 -1.83 0.66 23.50
C HIS A 130 -1.93 1.10 22.05
N ILE A 131 -3.16 1.24 21.56
CA ILE A 131 -3.46 2.13 20.43
C ILE A 131 -3.99 3.44 21.00
N HIS A 132 -3.39 4.55 20.60
CA HIS A 132 -3.78 5.91 20.98
C HIS A 132 -4.34 6.68 19.79
N GLY A 133 -5.05 7.78 20.08
CA GLY A 133 -5.49 8.72 19.06
C GLY A 133 -6.74 9.52 19.50
N PRO A 134 -7.31 10.33 18.59
CA PRO A 134 -6.75 10.71 17.30
C PRO A 134 -5.59 11.73 17.41
N ALA A 135 -4.43 11.46 16.81
CA ALA A 135 -3.27 12.36 16.76
C ALA A 135 -2.46 12.22 15.45
N PRO A 136 -1.86 13.32 14.94
CA PRO A 136 -0.79 13.25 13.96
C PRO A 136 0.49 12.64 14.57
N ALA A 137 1.49 12.34 13.74
CA ALA A 137 2.78 11.80 14.17
C ALA A 137 3.55 12.78 15.08
N SER A 138 3.25 14.08 15.03
CA SER A 138 3.93 15.10 15.82
C SER A 138 3.48 15.22 17.28
N THR A 139 2.32 14.68 17.68
CA THR A 139 1.75 14.86 19.03
C THR A 139 1.28 13.54 19.65
N GLY A 140 1.18 13.49 20.99
CA GLY A 140 0.54 12.38 21.71
C GLY A 140 -0.98 12.55 21.86
N ALA A 141 -1.67 11.48 22.24
CA ALA A 141 -3.10 11.45 22.58
C ALA A 141 -3.39 10.39 23.66
N GLY A 142 -4.64 10.35 24.14
CA GLY A 142 -5.09 9.34 25.11
C GLY A 142 -5.20 7.93 24.50
N VAL A 143 -5.35 6.94 25.39
CA VAL A 143 -5.53 5.52 25.04
C VAL A 143 -6.92 5.32 24.44
N LEU A 144 -6.98 4.63 23.29
CA LEU A 144 -8.22 4.18 22.64
C LEU A 144 -8.44 2.67 22.79
N VAL A 145 -7.35 1.89 22.75
CA VAL A 145 -7.38 0.43 22.88
C VAL A 145 -6.23 -0.03 23.77
N ASP A 146 -6.55 -0.84 24.77
CA ASP A 146 -5.56 -1.60 25.54
C ASP A 146 -5.20 -2.89 24.80
N LEU A 147 -3.90 -3.02 24.46
CA LEU A 147 -3.37 -4.17 23.75
C LEU A 147 -2.80 -5.24 24.69
N GLY A 148 -2.72 -4.99 26.00
CA GLY A 148 -2.00 -5.87 26.92
C GLY A 148 -2.57 -7.30 27.01
N THR A 149 -3.87 -7.46 26.79
CA THR A 149 -4.54 -8.77 26.75
C THR A 149 -4.23 -9.59 25.50
N PHE A 150 -3.61 -8.98 24.49
CA PHE A 150 -3.22 -9.61 23.23
C PHE A 150 -1.74 -10.03 23.21
N ASN A 151 -1.03 -9.90 24.33
CA ASN A 151 0.36 -10.31 24.45
C ASN A 151 0.50 -11.82 24.24
N GLY A 152 1.38 -12.21 23.31
CA GLY A 152 1.62 -13.59 22.92
C GLY A 152 2.41 -14.43 23.94
N GLY A 153 2.77 -13.84 25.09
CA GLY A 153 3.52 -14.49 26.16
C GLY A 153 3.68 -13.59 27.39
N ALA A 154 4.70 -13.87 28.21
CA ALA A 154 5.11 -12.92 29.25
C ALA A 154 5.72 -11.67 28.60
N TRP A 155 5.54 -10.51 29.23
CA TRP A 155 6.22 -9.30 28.80
C TRP A 155 7.75 -9.43 28.92
N GLY A 156 8.47 -8.81 27.99
CA GLY A 156 9.94 -8.82 27.97
C GLY A 156 10.49 -7.56 27.32
N THR A 157 11.79 -7.52 27.08
CA THR A 157 12.43 -6.50 26.22
C THR A 157 12.14 -6.74 24.73
N SER A 158 11.58 -7.90 24.43
CA SER A 158 11.08 -8.32 23.13
C SER A 158 9.76 -9.07 23.32
N GLY A 159 8.81 -8.92 22.41
CA GLY A 159 7.54 -9.63 22.48
C GLY A 159 6.61 -9.34 21.31
N THR A 160 5.47 -10.04 21.29
CA THR A 160 4.45 -9.98 20.24
C THR A 160 3.08 -9.63 20.82
N LEU A 161 2.28 -8.91 20.03
CA LEU A 161 0.87 -8.65 20.30
C LEU A 161 0.09 -9.04 19.04
N SER A 162 -0.85 -9.98 19.14
CA SER A 162 -1.65 -10.40 17.98
C SER A 162 -3.09 -10.65 18.37
N GLY A 163 -3.99 -10.23 17.51
CA GLY A 163 -5.41 -10.48 17.67
C GLY A 163 -6.27 -9.52 16.88
N SER A 164 -7.44 -9.23 17.42
CA SER A 164 -8.36 -8.31 16.79
C SER A 164 -9.24 -7.62 17.80
N VAL A 165 -9.61 -6.38 17.50
CA VAL A 165 -10.52 -5.56 18.31
C VAL A 165 -11.65 -5.02 17.43
N ASN A 166 -12.87 -5.01 17.96
CA ASN A 166 -13.98 -4.33 17.32
C ASN A 166 -13.96 -2.85 17.72
N LEU A 167 -13.78 -1.95 16.75
CA LEU A 167 -13.65 -0.52 16.97
C LEU A 167 -15.02 0.15 17.05
N THR A 168 -15.10 1.24 17.83
CA THR A 168 -16.20 2.20 17.68
C THR A 168 -16.05 2.93 16.33
N PRO A 169 -17.13 3.51 15.78
CA PRO A 169 -17.06 4.29 14.55
C PRO A 169 -15.99 5.40 14.60
N ASP A 170 -15.88 6.13 15.71
CA ASP A 170 -14.91 7.22 15.84
C ASP A 170 -13.46 6.72 15.81
N VAL A 171 -13.17 5.61 16.51
CA VAL A 171 -11.82 5.01 16.49
C VAL A 171 -11.50 4.45 15.11
N ARG A 172 -12.49 3.81 14.45
CA ARG A 172 -12.33 3.34 13.07
C ARG A 172 -11.97 4.47 12.11
N ASN A 173 -12.65 5.62 12.22
CA ASN A 173 -12.37 6.79 11.39
C ASN A 173 -10.97 7.34 11.65
N ALA A 174 -10.54 7.36 12.92
CA ALA A 174 -9.19 7.77 13.26
C ALA A 174 -8.13 6.84 12.66
N VAL A 175 -8.36 5.52 12.65
CA VAL A 175 -7.46 4.54 11.99
C VAL A 175 -7.42 4.77 10.48
N LEU A 176 -8.57 4.88 9.83
CA LEU A 176 -8.66 5.12 8.38
C LEU A 176 -7.99 6.44 7.97
N ALA A 177 -8.08 7.47 8.81
CA ALA A 177 -7.43 8.75 8.58
C ALA A 177 -5.93 8.76 8.91
N GLY A 178 -5.33 7.64 9.33
CA GLY A 178 -3.93 7.57 9.75
C GLY A 178 -3.63 8.38 11.01
N ARG A 179 -4.65 8.61 11.85
CA ARG A 179 -4.58 9.43 13.07
C ARG A 179 -4.47 8.59 14.34
N THR A 180 -4.11 7.32 14.26
CA THR A 180 -3.84 6.49 15.44
C THR A 180 -2.41 5.99 15.42
N TYR A 181 -1.90 5.62 16.59
CA TYR A 181 -0.59 5.00 16.73
C TYR A 181 -0.61 3.87 17.74
N VAL A 182 0.27 2.91 17.52
CA VAL A 182 0.67 1.96 18.54
C VAL A 182 1.82 2.54 19.38
N ASN A 183 1.78 2.30 20.68
CA ASN A 183 2.85 2.62 21.63
C ASN A 183 3.13 1.40 22.52
N ILE A 184 4.39 1.22 22.92
CA ILE A 184 4.82 0.20 23.88
C ILE A 184 5.60 0.87 25.02
N HIS A 185 5.16 0.60 26.24
CA HIS A 185 5.66 1.18 27.48
C HIS A 185 6.58 0.19 28.19
N THR A 186 7.59 0.72 28.87
CA THR A 186 8.48 -0.07 29.72
C THR A 186 8.59 0.55 31.11
N VAL A 187 9.20 -0.18 32.04
CA VAL A 187 9.44 0.33 33.41
C VAL A 187 10.26 1.62 33.38
N ASN A 188 11.26 1.72 32.50
CA ASN A 188 12.11 2.90 32.37
C ASN A 188 11.44 4.04 31.59
N ASN A 189 10.41 3.75 30.80
CA ASN A 189 9.73 4.71 29.95
C ASN A 189 8.20 4.53 30.08
N SER A 190 7.66 4.96 31.23
CA SER A 190 6.24 4.75 31.56
C SER A 190 5.27 5.46 30.61
N ASP A 191 5.70 6.58 30.02
CA ASP A 191 4.88 7.35 29.07
C ASP A 191 4.94 6.76 27.65
N GLY A 192 5.82 5.79 27.41
CA GLY A 192 6.06 5.14 26.13
C GLY A 192 7.55 5.08 25.82
N GLU A 193 8.05 3.93 25.36
CA GLU A 193 9.43 3.78 24.90
C GLU A 193 9.54 3.89 23.37
N ILE A 194 8.59 3.28 22.65
CA ILE A 194 8.52 3.30 21.19
C ILE A 194 7.08 3.51 20.71
N ARG A 195 6.94 4.27 19.63
CA ARG A 195 5.65 4.58 18.98
C ARG A 195 5.73 4.51 17.48
N GLY A 196 4.61 4.18 16.82
CA GLY A 196 4.47 4.21 15.36
C GLY A 196 3.03 4.49 14.94
N GLN A 197 2.82 5.45 14.03
CA GLN A 197 1.49 5.70 13.45
C GLN A 197 1.02 4.47 12.66
N ILE A 198 -0.25 4.11 12.82
CA ILE A 198 -0.93 3.09 12.01
C ILE A 198 -1.39 3.80 10.74
N ALA A 199 -0.76 3.47 9.62
CA ALA A 199 -0.94 4.19 8.36
C ALA A 199 -1.34 3.29 7.21
N PRO A 200 -2.25 3.74 6.31
CA PRO A 200 -2.62 2.97 5.13
C PRO A 200 -1.40 2.65 4.27
N VAL A 201 -1.34 1.42 3.75
CA VAL A 201 -0.25 1.01 2.86
C VAL A 201 -0.30 1.77 1.54
N LEU A 202 -1.50 2.04 1.02
CA LEU A 202 -1.67 2.75 -0.25
C LEU A 202 -1.73 4.27 -0.04
N MET A 203 -0.86 4.99 -0.73
CA MET A 203 -0.93 6.44 -0.91
C MET A 203 -0.91 6.78 -2.40
N GLN A 204 -1.34 7.99 -2.72
CA GLN A 204 -1.32 8.47 -4.09
C GLN A 204 -1.06 9.97 -4.17
N THR A 205 -0.83 10.43 -5.39
CA THR A 205 -0.80 11.85 -5.72
C THR A 205 -1.36 12.12 -7.11
N ALA A 206 -2.01 13.27 -7.27
CA ALA A 206 -2.34 13.87 -8.57
C ALA A 206 -1.47 15.12 -8.72
N ILE A 207 -0.74 15.21 -9.82
CA ILE A 207 0.28 16.23 -10.07
C ILE A 207 -0.25 17.20 -11.13
N SER A 208 -0.24 18.50 -10.82
CA SER A 208 -0.75 19.54 -11.72
C SER A 208 0.02 20.86 -11.56
N GLY A 209 -0.02 21.71 -12.58
CA GLY A 209 0.48 23.09 -12.50
C GLY A 209 -0.29 23.96 -11.50
N PRO A 210 -1.64 23.91 -11.45
CA PRO A 210 -2.43 24.62 -10.44
C PRO A 210 -2.12 24.24 -8.98
N ALA A 211 -1.67 23.01 -8.73
CA ALA A 211 -1.25 22.55 -7.42
C ALA A 211 0.14 23.08 -7.00
N GLU A 212 0.92 23.66 -7.91
CA GLU A 212 2.21 24.29 -7.61
C GLU A 212 2.08 25.51 -6.68
N ARG A 213 3.16 25.87 -5.97
CA ARG A 213 3.19 27.06 -5.11
C ARG A 213 4.36 27.98 -5.46
N PRO A 214 4.08 29.16 -6.08
CA PRO A 214 2.77 29.65 -6.52
C PRO A 214 2.20 28.85 -7.71
N PRO A 215 0.87 28.82 -7.92
CA PRO A 215 0.24 28.07 -9.03
C PRO A 215 0.81 28.45 -10.40
N ARG A 216 1.00 27.46 -11.27
CA ARG A 216 1.55 27.64 -12.63
C ARG A 216 0.49 27.38 -13.70
N PRO A 217 0.45 28.18 -14.78
CA PRO A 217 -0.41 27.92 -15.93
C PRO A 217 0.21 26.86 -16.86
N SER A 218 0.53 25.69 -16.31
CA SER A 218 1.05 24.56 -17.07
C SER A 218 -0.07 23.57 -17.40
N LEU A 219 0.01 22.96 -18.58
CA LEU A 219 -0.80 21.79 -18.97
C LEU A 219 -0.20 20.47 -18.44
N GLY A 220 0.95 20.56 -17.78
CA GLY A 220 1.64 19.47 -17.14
C GLY A 220 0.72 18.77 -16.15
N LYS A 221 0.66 17.45 -16.30
CA LYS A 221 -0.14 16.58 -15.45
C LYS A 221 0.62 15.30 -15.15
N GLY A 222 0.30 14.70 -14.01
CA GLY A 222 0.86 13.41 -13.63
C GLY A 222 0.06 12.76 -12.51
N GLN A 223 0.45 11.54 -12.20
CA GLN A 223 -0.09 10.78 -11.09
C GLN A 223 0.99 9.90 -10.49
N GLY A 224 0.82 9.53 -9.23
CA GLY A 224 1.70 8.58 -8.58
C GLY A 224 0.97 7.68 -7.61
N THR A 225 1.35 6.41 -7.59
CA THR A 225 0.93 5.41 -6.61
C THR A 225 2.13 5.07 -5.73
N PHE A 226 1.90 4.99 -4.42
CA PHE A 226 2.92 4.65 -3.44
C PHE A 226 2.43 3.54 -2.52
N PHE A 227 3.31 2.59 -2.21
CA PHE A 227 3.11 1.57 -1.20
C PHE A 227 4.09 1.80 -0.06
N LEU A 228 3.59 2.12 1.12
CA LEU A 228 4.38 2.30 2.32
C LEU A 228 4.29 1.05 3.20
N VAL A 229 5.43 0.37 3.36
CA VAL A 229 5.56 -0.78 4.27
C VAL A 229 6.77 -0.55 5.17
N GLY A 230 6.49 -0.31 6.45
CA GLY A 230 7.51 0.09 7.42
C GLY A 230 8.11 1.43 7.04
N THR A 231 9.43 1.48 6.88
CA THR A 231 10.15 2.69 6.42
C THR A 231 10.37 2.72 4.91
N ASN A 232 9.95 1.70 4.16
CA ASN A 232 10.16 1.64 2.71
C ASN A 232 8.96 2.17 1.95
N LEU A 233 9.22 3.15 1.09
CA LEU A 233 8.25 3.73 0.16
C LEU A 233 8.56 3.23 -1.25
N THR A 234 7.74 2.31 -1.76
CA THR A 234 7.74 1.90 -3.17
C THR A 234 6.81 2.81 -3.95
N PHE A 235 7.21 3.27 -5.14
CA PHE A 235 6.43 4.22 -5.91
C PHE A 235 6.51 3.97 -7.41
N ASN A 236 5.45 4.37 -8.11
CA ASN A 236 5.43 4.56 -9.56
C ASN A 236 4.71 5.87 -9.88
N ILE A 237 5.40 6.78 -10.55
CA ILE A 237 4.95 8.13 -10.87
C ILE A 237 5.07 8.32 -12.38
N THR A 238 4.04 8.84 -13.03
CA THR A 238 4.06 9.23 -14.44
C THR A 238 3.68 10.69 -14.61
N TYR A 239 4.22 11.33 -15.65
CA TYR A 239 3.91 12.72 -15.98
C TYR A 239 3.95 12.95 -17.49
N SER A 240 3.24 13.98 -17.95
CA SER A 240 3.18 14.39 -19.36
C SER A 240 2.74 15.84 -19.48
N GLY A 241 2.92 16.42 -20.67
CA GLY A 241 2.38 17.75 -21.01
C GLY A 241 3.14 18.91 -20.39
N LEU A 242 4.35 18.69 -19.88
CA LEU A 242 5.19 19.79 -19.40
C LEU A 242 5.56 20.75 -20.56
N LEU A 243 5.75 22.02 -20.24
CA LEU A 243 6.04 23.09 -21.20
C LEU A 243 7.50 23.08 -21.68
N SER A 244 8.40 22.42 -20.95
CA SER A 244 9.76 22.12 -21.39
C SER A 244 10.23 20.80 -20.78
N ALA A 245 11.40 20.29 -21.20
CA ALA A 245 11.93 19.06 -20.64
C ALA A 245 12.11 19.16 -19.12
N ALA A 246 11.69 18.12 -18.40
CA ALA A 246 12.06 17.96 -17.01
C ALA A 246 13.58 17.94 -16.88
N ASN A 247 14.09 18.57 -15.82
CA ASN A 247 15.51 18.53 -15.49
C ASN A 247 15.75 18.05 -14.05
N ASN A 248 14.69 18.02 -13.22
CA ASN A 248 14.75 17.51 -11.87
C ASN A 248 13.36 17.06 -11.38
N ALA A 249 13.33 16.16 -10.40
CA ALA A 249 12.11 15.76 -9.71
C ALA A 249 12.43 15.33 -8.28
N HIS A 250 11.54 15.68 -7.35
CA HIS A 250 11.77 15.43 -5.93
C HIS A 250 10.49 15.07 -5.19
N ILE A 251 10.66 14.46 -4.01
CA ILE A 251 9.70 14.58 -2.93
C ILE A 251 10.19 15.71 -2.01
N HIS A 252 9.36 16.71 -1.78
CA HIS A 252 9.60 17.81 -0.85
C HIS A 252 8.86 17.59 0.47
N GLY A 253 9.33 18.25 1.53
CA GLY A 253 8.64 18.30 2.83
C GLY A 253 9.54 18.77 3.97
N PRO A 254 8.96 19.09 5.14
CA PRO A 254 7.52 19.09 5.44
C PRO A 254 6.81 20.36 4.93
N ALA A 255 5.72 20.20 4.18
CA ALA A 255 4.79 21.27 3.80
C ALA A 255 3.40 20.71 3.47
N ASP A 256 2.36 21.43 3.89
CA ASP A 256 0.98 21.17 3.50
C ASP A 256 0.70 21.73 2.09
N THR A 257 -0.55 21.69 1.64
CA THR A 257 -0.94 22.15 0.30
C THR A 257 -0.90 23.66 0.09
N ALA A 258 -0.63 24.47 1.12
CA ALA A 258 -0.49 25.92 1.02
C ALA A 258 0.98 26.36 0.86
N ASP A 259 1.91 25.62 1.46
CA ASP A 259 3.31 26.01 1.56
C ASP A 259 4.22 25.21 0.62
N SER A 260 5.46 25.69 0.45
CA SER A 260 6.55 24.97 -0.22
C SER A 260 7.64 24.61 0.80
N ALA A 261 8.36 23.53 0.55
CA ALA A 261 9.46 23.08 1.41
C ALA A 261 10.74 22.81 0.62
N GLY A 262 11.84 22.55 1.32
CA GLY A 262 13.07 22.04 0.73
C GLY A 262 12.92 20.61 0.20
N VAL A 263 13.93 20.16 -0.54
CA VAL A 263 14.00 18.79 -1.06
C VAL A 263 14.15 17.81 0.10
N MET A 264 13.23 16.84 0.20
CA MET A 264 13.32 15.74 1.15
C MET A 264 14.02 14.53 0.52
N ARG A 265 13.67 14.20 -0.73
CA ARG A 265 14.23 13.08 -1.50
C ARG A 265 14.35 13.42 -2.98
N ASP A 266 15.43 12.96 -3.59
CA ASP A 266 15.65 13.01 -5.04
C ASP A 266 14.96 11.83 -5.75
N LEU A 267 14.23 12.13 -6.82
CA LEU A 267 13.57 11.15 -7.69
C LEU A 267 14.32 10.92 -9.00
N VAL A 268 15.29 11.76 -9.36
CA VAL A 268 16.02 11.67 -10.65
C VAL A 268 16.70 10.31 -10.79
N ALA A 269 17.31 9.78 -9.72
CA ALA A 269 17.93 8.47 -9.72
C ALA A 269 16.96 7.29 -10.03
N PHE A 270 15.65 7.54 -10.06
CA PHE A 270 14.60 6.57 -10.30
C PHE A 270 13.91 6.77 -11.67
N HIS A 271 14.45 7.59 -12.57
CA HIS A 271 13.91 7.76 -13.93
C HIS A 271 14.35 6.61 -14.85
N ASP A 272 13.58 6.34 -15.91
CA ASP A 272 14.00 5.47 -17.02
C ASP A 272 14.01 6.34 -18.26
N GLY A 273 15.07 6.21 -19.07
CA GLY A 273 15.25 7.06 -20.24
C GLY A 273 15.58 8.52 -19.90
N PRO A 274 15.63 9.42 -20.89
CA PRO A 274 15.93 10.83 -20.66
C PRO A 274 14.77 11.55 -19.97
N LEU A 275 15.09 12.50 -19.08
CA LEU A 275 14.10 13.46 -18.60
C LEU A 275 13.61 14.32 -19.77
N ALA A 276 12.30 14.41 -19.94
CA ALA A 276 11.65 15.08 -21.07
C ALA A 276 10.36 15.77 -20.62
N ALA A 277 9.53 16.23 -21.56
CA ALA A 277 8.23 16.83 -21.23
C ALA A 277 7.17 15.80 -20.76
N LEU A 278 7.56 14.51 -20.79
CA LEU A 278 6.82 13.36 -20.30
C LEU A 278 7.82 12.34 -19.75
N GLY A 279 7.35 11.44 -18.90
CA GLY A 279 8.20 10.36 -18.39
C GLY A 279 7.61 9.66 -17.17
N SER A 280 8.47 8.89 -16.50
CA SER A 280 8.11 8.20 -15.27
C SER A 280 9.28 8.09 -14.29
N PHE A 281 8.94 7.93 -13.02
CA PHE A 281 9.87 7.59 -11.94
C PHE A 281 9.32 6.37 -11.19
N GLY A 282 10.17 5.40 -10.87
CA GLY A 282 9.70 4.25 -10.11
C GLY A 282 10.81 3.49 -9.40
N GLY A 283 10.49 2.94 -8.24
CA GLY A 283 11.41 2.16 -7.43
C GLY A 283 11.02 2.15 -5.95
N THR A 284 11.95 1.74 -5.09
CA THR A 284 11.76 1.71 -3.63
C THR A 284 12.83 2.55 -2.96
N MET A 285 12.44 3.28 -1.92
CA MET A 285 13.36 4.06 -1.10
C MET A 285 13.07 3.94 0.39
N GLY A 286 14.11 3.80 1.21
CA GLY A 286 13.99 3.82 2.67
C GLY A 286 13.89 5.25 3.22
N LEU A 287 13.05 5.47 4.23
CA LEU A 287 12.82 6.75 4.90
C LEU A 287 13.41 6.75 6.31
N THR A 288 13.94 7.89 6.75
CA THR A 288 14.23 8.11 8.18
C THR A 288 12.92 8.24 8.97
N PRO A 289 12.92 8.04 10.31
CA PRO A 289 11.72 8.23 11.13
C PRO A 289 11.04 9.59 10.94
N GLN A 290 11.83 10.68 10.85
CA GLN A 290 11.26 12.02 10.63
C GLN A 290 10.64 12.17 9.23
N GLN A 291 11.27 11.62 8.19
CA GLN A 291 10.70 11.63 6.84
C GLN A 291 9.42 10.80 6.76
N LEU A 292 9.41 9.62 7.40
CA LEU A 292 8.21 8.80 7.55
C LEU A 292 7.09 9.59 8.21
N ALA A 293 7.35 10.24 9.35
CA ALA A 293 6.37 11.09 10.03
C ALA A 293 5.78 12.15 9.09
N ASN A 294 6.62 12.85 8.32
CA ASN A 294 6.16 13.86 7.38
C ASN A 294 5.27 13.28 6.27
N VAL A 295 5.60 12.09 5.74
CA VAL A 295 4.75 11.40 4.74
C VAL A 295 3.41 11.01 5.35
N LEU A 296 3.42 10.45 6.57
CA LEU A 296 2.21 10.01 7.26
C LEU A 296 1.27 11.16 7.63
N ASP A 297 1.83 12.31 7.99
CA ASP A 297 1.07 13.52 8.30
C ASP A 297 0.58 14.27 7.05
N GLY A 298 0.84 13.73 5.85
CA GLY A 298 0.45 14.35 4.59
C GLY A 298 1.19 15.67 4.32
N LEU A 299 2.41 15.80 4.83
CA LEU A 299 3.27 16.98 4.70
C LEU A 299 4.34 16.82 3.59
N THR A 300 4.13 15.92 2.65
CA THR A 300 5.07 15.71 1.54
C THR A 300 4.38 15.78 0.18
N TYR A 301 5.12 16.21 -0.83
CA TYR A 301 4.60 16.35 -2.18
C TYR A 301 5.64 15.98 -3.23
N VAL A 302 5.18 15.41 -4.35
CA VAL A 302 6.00 15.25 -5.56
C VAL A 302 6.06 16.59 -6.29
N ASN A 303 7.25 16.94 -6.77
CA ASN A 303 7.46 18.11 -7.60
C ASN A 303 8.33 17.77 -8.81
N ILE A 304 8.00 18.32 -9.98
CA ILE A 304 8.78 18.15 -11.21
C ILE A 304 9.17 19.52 -11.74
N HIS A 305 10.46 19.70 -11.99
CA HIS A 305 11.08 20.94 -12.40
C HIS A 305 11.45 20.88 -13.87
N THR A 306 11.33 22.01 -14.55
CA THR A 306 11.74 22.16 -15.94
C THR A 306 12.59 23.41 -16.12
N THR A 307 13.19 23.59 -17.29
CA THR A 307 14.00 24.79 -17.57
C THR A 307 13.17 26.07 -17.48
N ASN A 308 11.89 26.02 -17.91
CA ASN A 308 10.98 27.16 -17.82
C ASN A 308 10.52 27.44 -16.37
N PHE A 309 10.49 26.42 -15.52
CA PHE A 309 10.04 26.53 -14.14
C PHE A 309 11.03 25.86 -13.17
N PRO A 310 12.18 26.49 -12.89
CA PRO A 310 13.24 25.88 -12.09
C PRO A 310 12.83 25.66 -10.62
N GLN A 311 11.84 26.39 -10.12
CA GLN A 311 11.29 26.20 -8.77
C GLN A 311 10.17 25.15 -8.69
N GLY A 312 9.82 24.52 -9.82
CA GLY A 312 8.72 23.56 -9.92
C GLY A 312 7.71 24.01 -10.99
N GLU A 313 7.44 23.12 -11.96
CA GLU A 313 6.38 23.32 -12.96
C GLU A 313 5.05 22.73 -12.49
N VAL A 314 5.11 21.54 -11.89
CA VAL A 314 3.94 20.79 -11.42
C VAL A 314 4.20 20.12 -10.09
N ARG A 315 3.17 20.08 -9.24
CA ARG A 315 3.22 19.51 -7.89
C ARG A 315 2.01 18.62 -7.62
N GLY A 316 2.17 17.62 -6.75
CA GLY A 316 1.06 16.88 -6.16
C GLY A 316 1.34 16.45 -4.72
N GLN A 317 0.40 16.69 -3.80
CA GLN A 317 0.51 16.22 -2.41
C GLN A 317 0.41 14.69 -2.34
N ILE A 318 1.25 14.05 -1.53
CA ILE A 318 1.17 12.61 -1.26
C ILE A 318 0.17 12.41 -0.12
N THR A 319 -0.91 11.67 -0.38
CA THR A 319 -1.99 11.47 0.57
C THR A 319 -2.39 10.00 0.66
N PRO A 320 -2.77 9.48 1.83
CA PRO A 320 -3.35 8.14 1.95
C PRO A 320 -4.56 7.93 1.04
N LYS A 321 -4.76 6.69 0.59
CA LYS A 321 -5.87 6.31 -0.27
C LYS A 321 -6.51 5.03 0.23
N VAL A 322 -7.51 5.18 1.11
CA VAL A 322 -8.16 4.03 1.76
C VAL A 322 -9.34 3.51 0.97
N SER A 323 -9.92 4.30 0.05
CA SER A 323 -11.07 3.91 -0.75
C SER A 323 -10.78 2.85 -1.82
N ALA A 324 -9.51 2.47 -2.00
CA ALA A 324 -9.08 1.63 -3.11
C ALA A 324 -8.35 0.37 -2.62
N ILE A 325 -8.52 -0.72 -3.35
CA ILE A 325 -7.81 -1.98 -3.10
C ILE A 325 -6.46 -1.92 -3.82
N PRO A 326 -5.33 -1.95 -3.10
CA PRO A 326 -4.00 -1.93 -3.71
C PRO A 326 -3.63 -3.29 -4.31
N LEU A 327 -3.07 -3.27 -5.53
CA LEU A 327 -2.48 -4.44 -6.18
C LEU A 327 -1.13 -4.08 -6.82
N SER A 328 -0.28 -5.08 -7.01
CA SER A 328 1.00 -4.89 -7.70
C SER A 328 1.35 -6.08 -8.59
N ALA A 329 2.31 -5.88 -9.49
CA ALA A 329 2.96 -6.94 -10.26
C ALA A 329 4.43 -6.58 -10.53
N SER A 330 5.30 -7.59 -10.46
CA SER A 330 6.69 -7.51 -10.94
C SER A 330 6.81 -8.28 -12.25
N LEU A 331 7.24 -7.61 -13.32
CA LEU A 331 7.31 -8.16 -14.67
C LEU A 331 8.75 -8.58 -14.99
N THR A 332 8.93 -9.83 -15.38
CA THR A 332 10.23 -10.39 -15.78
C THR A 332 10.05 -11.36 -16.95
N GLY A 333 11.11 -11.59 -17.73
CA GLY A 333 11.08 -12.65 -18.76
C GLY A 333 11.00 -14.05 -18.17
N ALA A 334 11.58 -14.29 -16.99
CA ALA A 334 11.49 -15.58 -16.31
C ALA A 334 10.05 -15.99 -15.93
N ALA A 335 9.19 -15.01 -15.70
CA ALA A 335 7.77 -15.23 -15.43
C ALA A 335 6.94 -15.55 -16.69
N GLU A 336 7.47 -15.25 -17.88
CA GLU A 336 6.80 -15.54 -19.16
C GLU A 336 6.44 -17.02 -19.30
N LYS A 337 5.32 -17.29 -19.96
CA LYS A 337 4.83 -18.66 -20.20
C LYS A 337 4.37 -18.78 -21.65
N PRO A 338 4.21 -20.01 -22.19
CA PRO A 338 4.68 -21.27 -21.60
C PRO A 338 6.21 -21.34 -21.50
N ASN A 339 6.93 -20.51 -22.27
CA ASN A 339 8.38 -20.51 -22.34
C ASN A 339 8.94 -19.23 -21.67
N PRO A 340 9.72 -19.36 -20.59
CA PRO A 340 10.45 -18.24 -20.02
C PRO A 340 11.37 -17.57 -21.05
N VAL A 341 11.44 -16.25 -21.01
CA VAL A 341 12.31 -15.44 -21.89
C VAL A 341 13.55 -15.01 -21.11
N THR A 342 14.72 -15.20 -21.71
CA THR A 342 15.97 -14.62 -21.20
C THR A 342 16.12 -13.21 -21.78
N THR A 343 15.86 -12.20 -20.97
CA THR A 343 15.91 -10.78 -21.36
C THR A 343 16.39 -9.96 -20.16
N PRO A 344 17.11 -8.84 -20.38
CA PRO A 344 17.32 -7.83 -19.33
C PRO A 344 16.04 -7.05 -19.00
N GLY A 345 14.99 -7.21 -19.81
CA GLY A 345 13.69 -6.56 -19.66
C GLY A 345 13.10 -6.76 -18.27
N THR A 346 12.67 -5.66 -17.66
CA THR A 346 11.99 -5.65 -16.37
C THR A 346 10.84 -4.66 -16.39
N GLY A 347 9.87 -4.88 -15.51
CA GLY A 347 8.81 -3.91 -15.27
C GLY A 347 8.22 -4.00 -13.88
N ILE A 348 7.60 -2.91 -13.45
CA ILE A 348 6.85 -2.83 -12.19
C ILE A 348 5.50 -2.20 -12.54
N ALA A 349 4.44 -2.82 -12.04
CA ALA A 349 3.10 -2.28 -12.17
C ALA A 349 2.47 -2.09 -10.80
N SER A 350 1.94 -0.89 -10.58
CA SER A 350 1.11 -0.54 -9.44
C SER A 350 -0.31 -0.39 -9.93
N PHE A 351 -1.26 -0.99 -9.21
CA PHE A 351 -2.66 -0.88 -9.52
C PHE A 351 -3.46 -0.54 -8.28
N ARG A 352 -4.63 0.04 -8.51
CA ARG A 352 -5.64 0.14 -7.47
C ARG A 352 -7.03 0.00 -8.07
N ILE A 353 -7.89 -0.75 -7.39
CA ILE A 353 -9.31 -0.86 -7.76
C ILE A 353 -10.12 0.07 -6.87
N GLU A 354 -10.85 0.99 -7.49
CA GLU A 354 -11.81 1.87 -6.82
C GLU A 354 -13.18 1.73 -7.48
N GLY A 355 -14.18 1.25 -6.71
CA GLY A 355 -15.44 0.79 -7.29
C GLY A 355 -15.18 -0.32 -8.32
N ASN A 356 -15.55 -0.05 -9.58
CA ASN A 356 -15.29 -0.94 -10.72
C ASN A 356 -14.17 -0.45 -11.64
N ASN A 357 -13.41 0.58 -11.27
CA ASN A 357 -12.31 1.07 -12.12
C ASN A 357 -10.98 0.51 -11.63
N LEU A 358 -10.21 -0.05 -12.57
CA LEU A 358 -8.80 -0.37 -12.37
C LEU A 358 -7.97 0.83 -12.81
N HIS A 359 -7.29 1.45 -11.87
CA HIS A 359 -6.29 2.47 -12.16
C HIS A 359 -4.91 1.81 -12.12
N PHE A 360 -4.02 2.25 -13.00
CA PHE A 360 -2.72 1.63 -13.14
C PHE A 360 -1.62 2.64 -13.48
N GLU A 361 -0.44 2.36 -12.97
CA GLU A 361 0.85 2.90 -13.39
C GLU A 361 1.77 1.73 -13.65
N VAL A 362 2.15 1.55 -14.91
CA VAL A 362 3.06 0.51 -15.38
C VAL A 362 4.32 1.19 -15.90
N ARG A 363 5.47 0.67 -15.51
CA ARG A 363 6.77 1.11 -15.99
C ARG A 363 7.58 -0.11 -16.39
N TYR A 364 8.28 0.00 -17.51
CA TYR A 364 9.14 -1.07 -18.04
C TYR A 364 10.40 -0.49 -18.65
N LYS A 365 11.45 -1.31 -18.68
CA LYS A 365 12.76 -0.94 -19.22
C LYS A 365 13.54 -2.12 -19.74
N ASP A 366 14.56 -1.80 -20.52
CA ASP A 366 15.59 -2.73 -21.00
C ASP A 366 15.02 -3.89 -21.84
N LEU A 367 13.90 -3.68 -22.53
CA LEU A 367 13.39 -4.66 -23.49
C LEU A 367 14.34 -4.83 -24.68
N THR A 368 14.38 -6.03 -25.26
CA THR A 368 15.27 -6.39 -26.37
C THR A 368 14.90 -5.74 -27.70
N SER A 369 13.63 -5.34 -27.87
CA SER A 369 13.18 -4.48 -28.96
C SER A 369 12.00 -3.62 -28.51
N VAL A 370 11.58 -2.70 -29.37
CA VAL A 370 10.47 -1.78 -29.07
C VAL A 370 9.21 -2.56 -28.70
N ALA A 371 8.57 -2.15 -27.60
CA ALA A 371 7.28 -2.70 -27.20
C ALA A 371 6.24 -2.47 -28.30
N THR A 372 5.49 -3.52 -28.62
CA THR A 372 4.42 -3.48 -29.64
C THR A 372 3.05 -3.43 -29.00
N ASP A 373 2.89 -4.01 -27.80
CA ASP A 373 1.62 -4.03 -27.08
C ASP A 373 1.82 -4.29 -25.58
N ALA A 374 0.78 -4.03 -24.79
CA ALA A 374 0.71 -4.37 -23.37
C ALA A 374 -0.72 -4.77 -23.00
N HIS A 375 -0.87 -5.87 -22.26
CA HIS A 375 -2.17 -6.46 -21.95
C HIS A 375 -2.27 -6.93 -20.50
N ILE A 376 -3.50 -6.99 -19.99
CA ILE A 376 -3.84 -7.89 -18.88
C ILE A 376 -4.57 -9.10 -19.47
N HIS A 377 -4.13 -10.29 -19.10
CA HIS A 377 -4.67 -11.58 -19.53
C HIS A 377 -5.42 -12.27 -18.38
N GLY A 378 -6.38 -13.13 -18.72
CA GLY A 378 -7.05 -13.97 -17.74
C GLY A 378 -8.19 -14.83 -18.34
N PRO A 379 -8.67 -15.85 -17.60
CA PRO A 379 -8.16 -16.32 -16.31
C PRO A 379 -6.88 -17.15 -16.47
N ALA A 380 -5.83 -16.82 -15.71
CA ALA A 380 -4.56 -17.54 -15.67
C ALA A 380 -3.86 -17.42 -14.32
N ASN A 381 -3.18 -18.47 -13.89
CA ASN A 381 -2.27 -18.46 -12.74
C ASN A 381 -0.82 -18.38 -13.23
N SER A 382 0.15 -18.36 -12.32
CA SER A 382 1.58 -18.28 -12.66
C SER A 382 2.11 -19.41 -13.54
N THR A 383 1.40 -20.55 -13.65
CA THR A 383 1.85 -21.72 -14.42
C THR A 383 1.27 -21.83 -15.83
N ASN A 384 0.28 -21.02 -16.19
CA ASN A 384 -0.37 -21.06 -17.49
C ASN A 384 -0.57 -19.67 -18.13
N ASN A 385 -1.05 -19.66 -19.38
CA ASN A 385 -1.36 -18.47 -20.16
C ASN A 385 -2.85 -18.37 -20.45
N ALA A 386 -3.30 -17.16 -20.78
CA ALA A 386 -4.66 -16.88 -21.23
C ALA A 386 -4.70 -15.87 -22.37
N ALA A 387 -5.89 -15.65 -22.94
CA ALA A 387 -6.14 -14.58 -23.90
C ALA A 387 -6.11 -13.20 -23.22
N PRO A 388 -5.80 -12.11 -23.96
CA PRO A 388 -5.90 -10.75 -23.42
C PRO A 388 -7.35 -10.39 -23.13
N ILE A 389 -7.58 -9.76 -21.98
CA ILE A 389 -8.91 -9.29 -21.52
C ILE A 389 -8.96 -7.77 -21.34
N ILE A 390 -7.81 -7.09 -21.24
CA ILE A 390 -7.70 -5.63 -21.18
C ILE A 390 -6.49 -5.21 -22.01
N PHE A 391 -6.68 -4.22 -22.89
CA PHE A 391 -5.67 -3.68 -23.80
C PHE A 391 -5.15 -2.35 -23.25
N LEU A 392 -3.83 -2.24 -23.06
CA LEU A 392 -3.21 -1.12 -22.37
C LEU A 392 -2.39 -0.20 -23.28
N ALA A 393 -2.03 -0.61 -24.51
CA ALA A 393 -1.13 0.17 -25.37
C ALA A 393 -1.59 1.61 -25.66
N SER A 394 -2.90 1.86 -25.72
CA SER A 394 -3.48 3.20 -25.91
C SER A 394 -3.29 4.14 -24.71
N TYR A 395 -2.85 3.61 -23.57
CA TYR A 395 -2.52 4.36 -22.35
C TYR A 395 -1.01 4.61 -22.19
N SER A 396 -0.24 4.39 -23.26
CA SER A 396 1.20 4.69 -23.27
C SER A 396 1.47 6.18 -23.04
N ILE A 397 2.44 6.46 -22.18
CA ILE A 397 2.95 7.80 -21.93
C ILE A 397 4.09 8.06 -22.92
N GLY A 398 3.75 8.65 -24.05
CA GLY A 398 4.64 8.79 -25.20
C GLY A 398 4.68 7.52 -26.06
N PRO A 399 5.52 7.48 -27.11
CA PRO A 399 5.67 6.30 -27.96
C PRO A 399 6.14 5.09 -27.15
N LEU A 400 5.67 3.90 -27.53
CA LEU A 400 6.24 2.66 -27.02
C LEU A 400 7.72 2.56 -27.44
N GLY A 401 8.55 2.05 -26.54
CA GLY A 401 10.00 1.96 -26.71
C GLY A 401 10.56 0.67 -26.11
N THR A 402 11.89 0.60 -25.97
CA THR A 402 12.54 -0.45 -25.16
C THR A 402 12.40 -0.17 -23.65
N SER A 403 12.10 1.08 -23.31
CA SER A 403 11.65 1.52 -22.00
C SER A 403 10.46 2.45 -22.17
N GLY A 404 9.56 2.47 -21.22
CA GLY A 404 8.37 3.31 -21.28
C GLY A 404 7.48 3.16 -20.06
N ALA A 405 6.36 3.87 -20.10
CA ALA A 405 5.34 3.81 -19.09
C ALA A 405 3.95 3.80 -19.70
N LEU A 406 3.00 3.18 -18.99
CA LEU A 406 1.58 3.24 -19.28
C LEU A 406 0.85 3.67 -18.02
N ALA A 407 -0.10 4.59 -18.14
CA ALA A 407 -0.87 5.03 -17.00
C ALA A 407 -2.29 5.41 -17.40
N GLY A 408 -3.26 5.00 -16.60
CA GLY A 408 -4.66 5.23 -16.95
C GLY A 408 -5.65 4.59 -16.00
N SER A 409 -6.89 4.52 -16.48
CA SER A 409 -8.01 3.91 -15.77
C SER A 409 -8.88 3.17 -16.78
N VAL A 410 -9.30 1.95 -16.44
CA VAL A 410 -10.24 1.16 -17.24
C VAL A 410 -11.41 0.69 -16.37
N PRO A 411 -12.66 0.76 -16.87
CA PRO A 411 -13.79 0.13 -16.19
C PRO A 411 -13.66 -1.40 -16.33
N LEU A 412 -13.87 -2.10 -15.23
CA LEU A 412 -13.88 -3.55 -15.15
C LEU A 412 -15.32 -4.07 -15.21
N THR A 413 -15.51 -5.18 -15.91
CA THR A 413 -16.68 -6.02 -15.69
C THR A 413 -16.59 -6.70 -14.32
N ALA A 414 -17.72 -7.17 -13.78
CA ALA A 414 -17.74 -7.92 -12.53
C ALA A 414 -16.84 -9.17 -12.60
N GLN A 415 -16.82 -9.86 -13.75
CA GLN A 415 -15.97 -11.03 -13.96
C GLN A 415 -14.48 -10.66 -13.96
N GLN A 416 -14.09 -9.58 -14.64
CA GLN A 416 -12.69 -9.11 -14.66
C GLN A 416 -12.22 -8.72 -13.25
N LYS A 417 -13.04 -7.99 -12.49
CA LYS A 417 -12.74 -7.63 -11.11
C LYS A 417 -12.54 -8.87 -10.23
N THR A 418 -13.42 -9.87 -10.35
CA THR A 418 -13.27 -11.14 -9.61
C THR A 418 -12.00 -11.88 -10.00
N MET A 419 -11.66 -11.97 -11.30
CA MET A 419 -10.42 -12.62 -11.74
C MET A 419 -9.18 -11.92 -11.17
N ILE A 420 -9.13 -10.59 -11.20
CA ILE A 420 -8.01 -9.82 -10.65
C ILE A 420 -7.88 -10.03 -9.13
N LEU A 421 -8.98 -9.94 -8.38
CA LEU A 421 -8.96 -10.10 -6.92
C LEU A 421 -8.64 -11.53 -6.46
N ASN A 422 -8.85 -12.53 -7.33
CA ASN A 422 -8.53 -13.92 -7.06
C ASN A 422 -7.11 -14.32 -7.55
N GLY A 423 -6.28 -13.36 -7.98
CA GLY A 423 -4.93 -13.65 -8.50
C GLY A 423 -4.94 -14.39 -9.84
N GLN A 424 -6.04 -14.35 -10.60
CA GLN A 424 -6.22 -15.09 -11.86
C GLN A 424 -5.87 -14.25 -13.09
N THR A 425 -5.01 -13.24 -12.96
CA THR A 425 -4.62 -12.37 -14.07
C THR A 425 -3.14 -12.03 -14.03
N TYR A 426 -2.57 -11.78 -15.21
CA TYR A 426 -1.23 -11.22 -15.34
C TYR A 426 -1.19 -10.06 -16.32
N ILE A 427 -0.24 -9.17 -16.11
CA ILE A 427 0.15 -8.17 -17.09
C ILE A 427 1.33 -8.70 -17.93
N ASN A 428 1.31 -8.43 -19.23
CA ASN A 428 2.37 -8.78 -20.18
C ASN A 428 2.72 -7.58 -21.06
N ILE A 429 3.99 -7.47 -21.48
CA ILE A 429 4.47 -6.51 -22.48
C ILE A 429 5.14 -7.29 -23.62
N HIS A 430 4.66 -7.04 -24.83
CA HIS A 430 5.09 -7.72 -26.05
C HIS A 430 6.09 -6.86 -26.81
N THR A 431 7.03 -7.50 -27.51
CA THR A 431 7.96 -6.84 -28.42
C THR A 431 7.99 -7.56 -29.77
N ALA A 432 8.59 -6.92 -30.78
CA ALA A 432 8.77 -7.55 -32.08
C ALA A 432 9.62 -8.84 -32.01
N ASN A 433 10.57 -8.91 -31.07
CA ASN A 433 11.41 -10.10 -30.86
C ASN A 433 10.67 -11.20 -30.09
N ASN A 434 9.72 -10.80 -29.23
CA ASN A 434 8.96 -11.70 -28.38
C ASN A 434 7.45 -11.42 -28.52
N PRO A 435 6.84 -11.80 -29.66
CA PRO A 435 5.43 -11.48 -29.93
C PRO A 435 4.46 -12.17 -28.98
N GLY A 436 4.85 -13.30 -28.37
CA GLY A 436 4.07 -13.97 -27.32
C GLY A 436 4.08 -13.25 -25.97
N GLY A 437 4.99 -12.29 -25.78
CA GLY A 437 5.29 -11.62 -24.52
C GLY A 437 6.79 -11.65 -24.24
N GLU A 438 7.39 -10.51 -23.91
CA GLU A 438 8.79 -10.44 -23.47
C GLU A 438 8.91 -10.50 -21.95
N ILE A 439 8.03 -9.80 -21.25
CA ILE A 439 7.99 -9.77 -19.79
C ILE A 439 6.56 -9.89 -19.26
N ARG A 440 6.39 -10.68 -18.20
CA ARG A 440 5.11 -10.98 -17.56
C ARG A 440 5.19 -10.84 -16.05
N GLY A 441 4.08 -10.45 -15.41
CA GLY A 441 3.93 -10.46 -13.95
C GLY A 441 2.51 -10.79 -13.53
N GLN A 442 2.34 -11.72 -12.59
CA GLN A 442 1.03 -11.98 -11.96
C GLN A 442 0.57 -10.72 -11.22
N VAL A 443 -0.71 -10.37 -11.39
CA VAL A 443 -1.34 -9.25 -10.68
C VAL A 443 -1.92 -9.81 -9.38
N GLY A 444 -1.42 -9.32 -8.25
CA GLY A 444 -1.84 -9.79 -6.92
C GLY A 444 -2.22 -8.65 -5.99
N THR A 445 -3.15 -8.90 -5.06
CA THR A 445 -3.45 -7.96 -3.98
C THR A 445 -2.24 -7.76 -3.09
N VAL A 446 -2.04 -6.54 -2.61
CA VAL A 446 -0.92 -6.26 -1.71
C VAL A 446 -1.07 -6.99 -0.38
N LEU A 447 -2.29 -7.20 0.13
CA LEU A 447 -2.55 -7.86 1.40
C LEU A 447 -2.98 -9.31 1.21
N MET A 448 -2.35 -10.23 1.95
CA MET A 448 -2.77 -11.62 2.12
C MET A 448 -2.70 -12.00 3.60
N THR A 449 -3.50 -12.96 4.02
CA THR A 449 -3.51 -13.45 5.42
C THR A 449 -3.70 -14.95 5.46
N SER A 450 -3.16 -15.62 6.48
CA SER A 450 -3.46 -17.02 6.74
C SER A 450 -3.66 -17.30 8.23
N ARG A 451 -4.39 -18.39 8.52
CA ARG A 451 -4.46 -19.02 9.83
C ARG A 451 -3.69 -20.34 9.73
N LEU A 452 -2.87 -20.62 10.73
CA LEU A 452 -2.13 -21.86 10.87
C LEU A 452 -2.77 -22.69 11.98
N ASP A 453 -3.18 -23.92 11.68
CA ASP A 453 -3.59 -24.89 12.70
C ASP A 453 -3.26 -26.33 12.30
N GLY A 454 -3.22 -27.21 13.30
CA GLY A 454 -2.88 -28.62 13.11
C GLY A 454 -3.82 -29.37 12.18
N ALA A 455 -5.10 -28.99 12.12
CA ALA A 455 -6.08 -29.66 11.28
C ALA A 455 -5.74 -29.52 9.79
N GLN A 456 -5.24 -28.35 9.38
CA GLN A 456 -4.75 -28.11 8.01
C GLN A 456 -3.52 -28.97 7.65
N ALA A 457 -2.71 -29.33 8.66
CA ALA A 457 -1.53 -30.17 8.50
C ALA A 457 -1.82 -31.67 8.73
N GLY A 458 -3.05 -32.05 9.06
CA GLY A 458 -3.40 -33.43 9.43
C GLY A 458 -2.80 -33.89 10.76
N VAL A 459 -2.45 -32.95 11.65
CA VAL A 459 -1.83 -33.20 12.96
C VAL A 459 -2.75 -32.76 14.08
N THR A 460 -2.94 -33.61 15.09
CA THR A 460 -3.67 -33.22 16.31
C THR A 460 -2.74 -32.44 17.23
N THR A 461 -2.91 -31.12 17.29
CA THR A 461 -2.16 -30.23 18.19
C THR A 461 -3.04 -29.08 18.68
N SER A 462 -2.71 -28.53 19.85
CA SER A 462 -3.25 -27.25 20.36
C SER A 462 -2.62 -26.03 19.68
N GLY A 463 -1.56 -26.25 18.91
CA GLY A 463 -0.79 -25.22 18.23
C GLY A 463 -1.63 -24.45 17.23
N ILE A 464 -1.54 -23.12 17.31
CA ILE A 464 -2.21 -22.21 16.38
C ILE A 464 -1.28 -21.05 16.01
N GLY A 465 -1.52 -20.46 14.84
CA GLY A 465 -0.83 -19.26 14.39
C GLY A 465 -1.64 -18.42 13.43
N SER A 466 -1.13 -17.24 13.13
CA SER A 466 -1.65 -16.30 12.13
C SER A 466 -0.51 -15.74 11.30
N SER A 467 -0.82 -15.32 10.08
CA SER A 467 0.08 -14.49 9.28
C SER A 467 -0.65 -13.34 8.60
N THR A 468 0.08 -12.24 8.47
CA THR A 468 -0.22 -11.13 7.59
C THR A 468 0.96 -10.93 6.64
N LEU A 469 0.68 -10.92 5.33
CA LEU A 469 1.66 -10.81 4.27
C LEU A 469 1.35 -9.58 3.41
N LEU A 470 2.35 -8.73 3.21
CA LEU A 470 2.31 -7.59 2.30
C LEU A 470 3.25 -7.84 1.12
N VAL A 471 2.70 -8.01 -0.09
CA VAL A 471 3.47 -8.25 -1.32
C VAL A 471 3.42 -7.01 -2.21
N VAL A 472 4.59 -6.38 -2.39
CA VAL A 472 4.75 -5.19 -3.22
C VAL A 472 5.90 -5.43 -4.20
N GLY A 473 5.57 -5.54 -5.49
CA GLY A 473 6.56 -5.93 -6.49
C GLY A 473 7.05 -7.35 -6.23
N ASP A 474 8.35 -7.52 -6.03
CA ASP A 474 9.00 -8.79 -5.66
C ASP A 474 9.28 -8.92 -4.15
N ARG A 475 8.86 -7.94 -3.34
CA ARG A 475 9.12 -7.90 -1.90
C ARG A 475 7.94 -8.46 -1.12
N LEU A 476 8.20 -9.49 -0.33
CA LEU A 476 7.27 -10.04 0.65
C LEU A 476 7.66 -9.52 2.04
N THR A 477 6.85 -8.65 2.63
CA THR A 477 6.92 -8.33 4.05
C THR A 477 5.93 -9.21 4.78
N PHE A 478 6.36 -9.81 5.88
CA PHE A 478 5.53 -10.76 6.62
C PHE A 478 5.63 -10.54 8.11
N GLU A 479 4.52 -10.82 8.77
CA GLU A 479 4.46 -11.00 10.20
C GLU A 479 3.66 -12.27 10.49
N ILE A 480 4.30 -13.19 11.19
CA ILE A 480 3.77 -14.52 11.47
C ILE A 480 3.91 -14.74 12.97
N THR A 481 2.84 -15.16 13.63
CA THR A 481 2.87 -15.55 15.05
C THR A 481 2.37 -16.98 15.22
N TYR A 482 2.90 -17.67 16.23
CA TYR A 482 2.46 -19.01 16.63
C TYR A 482 2.48 -19.15 18.15
N ARG A 483 1.62 -20.02 18.67
CA ARG A 483 1.53 -20.33 20.11
C ARG A 483 0.98 -21.73 20.36
N ASN A 484 1.19 -22.20 21.59
CA ASN A 484 0.68 -23.48 22.10
C ASN A 484 1.14 -24.70 21.29
N LEU A 485 2.32 -24.66 20.67
CA LEU A 485 2.93 -25.84 20.08
C LEU A 485 3.22 -26.87 21.19
N THR A 486 3.13 -28.16 20.85
CA THR A 486 3.40 -29.27 21.78
C THR A 486 4.89 -29.45 22.08
N GLY A 487 5.75 -28.96 21.19
CA GLY A 487 7.21 -28.97 21.33
C GLY A 487 7.81 -27.62 20.98
N THR A 488 9.12 -27.49 21.19
CA THR A 488 9.84 -26.27 20.82
C THR A 488 9.92 -26.20 19.30
N ALA A 489 9.56 -25.05 18.72
CA ALA A 489 9.77 -24.83 17.31
C ALA A 489 11.26 -25.00 16.95
N ASN A 490 11.55 -25.48 15.76
CA ASN A 490 12.93 -25.63 15.28
C ASN A 490 13.11 -25.15 13.85
N ASP A 491 12.02 -24.93 13.13
CA ASP A 491 12.05 -24.53 11.73
C ASP A 491 10.76 -23.81 11.30
N ALA A 492 10.82 -23.03 10.22
CA ALA A 492 9.67 -22.38 9.62
C ALA A 492 9.88 -22.05 8.15
N HIS A 493 8.86 -22.32 7.33
CA HIS A 493 8.98 -22.21 5.88
C HIS A 493 7.69 -21.75 5.20
N ILE A 494 7.85 -21.17 4.01
CA ILE A 494 6.81 -21.13 2.98
C ILE A 494 7.07 -22.30 2.02
N HIS A 495 6.06 -23.15 1.84
CA HIS A 495 6.10 -24.31 0.96
C HIS A 495 5.26 -24.08 -0.30
N GLY A 496 5.57 -24.81 -1.36
CA GLY A 496 4.76 -24.85 -2.58
C GLY A 496 5.55 -25.31 -3.82
N PRO A 497 4.91 -25.25 -5.01
CA PRO A 497 3.48 -25.08 -5.19
C PRO A 497 2.71 -26.35 -4.77
N ALA A 498 1.61 -26.21 -4.03
CA ALA A 498 0.73 -27.33 -3.67
C ALA A 498 -0.74 -26.92 -3.71
N PRO A 499 -1.64 -27.81 -4.17
CA PRO A 499 -3.06 -27.70 -3.87
C PRO A 499 -3.32 -27.78 -2.36
N VAL A 500 -4.48 -27.27 -1.93
CA VAL A 500 -4.91 -27.36 -0.52
C VAL A 500 -4.86 -28.80 -0.02
N GLY A 501 -4.19 -29.02 1.11
CA GLY A 501 -4.07 -30.32 1.79
C GLY A 501 -2.96 -31.24 1.27
N GLN A 502 -2.14 -30.79 0.32
CA GLN A 502 -0.95 -31.54 -0.17
C GLN A 502 0.34 -30.92 0.38
N GLY A 503 1.31 -31.76 0.74
CA GLY A 503 2.65 -31.30 1.11
C GLY A 503 3.49 -30.90 -0.11
N ALA A 504 4.41 -29.95 0.06
CA ALA A 504 5.38 -29.52 -0.95
C ALA A 504 6.76 -29.25 -0.35
N GLY A 505 7.74 -29.06 -1.24
CA GLY A 505 9.08 -28.60 -0.87
C GLY A 505 9.10 -27.16 -0.34
N VAL A 506 10.23 -26.77 0.24
CA VAL A 506 10.48 -25.42 0.76
C VAL A 506 10.75 -24.46 -0.40
N LEU A 507 10.06 -23.31 -0.40
CA LEU A 507 10.27 -22.21 -1.35
C LEU A 507 10.97 -21.01 -0.71
N PHE A 508 10.73 -20.77 0.59
CA PHE A 508 11.31 -19.65 1.32
C PHE A 508 11.56 -20.06 2.77
N ASP A 509 12.77 -19.80 3.25
CA ASP A 509 13.19 -20.05 4.62
C ASP A 509 12.86 -18.85 5.51
N LEU A 510 12.06 -19.08 6.56
CA LEU A 510 11.66 -18.06 7.52
C LEU A 510 12.57 -18.04 8.76
N VAL A 511 13.40 -19.06 8.98
CA VAL A 511 14.29 -19.16 10.16
C VAL A 511 15.20 -17.94 10.32
N PRO A 512 15.82 -17.36 9.27
CA PRO A 512 16.64 -16.16 9.43
C PRO A 512 15.89 -14.96 9.99
N PHE A 513 14.55 -14.98 9.93
CA PHE A 513 13.65 -13.92 10.38
C PHE A 513 12.96 -14.25 11.71
N HIS A 514 13.36 -15.35 12.37
CA HIS A 514 12.94 -15.63 13.73
C HIS A 514 13.47 -14.51 14.65
N ASN A 515 12.67 -14.15 15.65
CA ASN A 515 13.07 -13.13 16.60
C ASN A 515 13.00 -13.66 18.03
N GLY A 516 14.17 -13.88 18.62
CA GLY A 516 14.36 -14.58 19.88
C GLY A 516 14.65 -16.06 19.69
N ALA A 517 14.89 -16.79 20.79
CA ALA A 517 15.03 -18.23 20.74
C ALA A 517 13.69 -18.88 20.35
N PHE A 518 13.75 -19.99 19.62
CA PHE A 518 12.55 -20.79 19.38
C PHE A 518 11.93 -21.31 20.69
N GLY A 519 10.62 -21.43 20.70
CA GLY A 519 9.83 -21.92 21.84
C GLY A 519 8.55 -22.61 21.39
N THR A 520 7.64 -22.88 22.33
CA THR A 520 6.27 -23.35 22.01
C THR A 520 5.36 -22.23 21.51
N SER A 521 5.84 -20.98 21.58
CA SER A 521 5.24 -19.78 21.03
C SER A 521 6.34 -18.86 20.52
N GLY A 522 6.04 -18.05 19.51
CA GLY A 522 7.02 -17.17 18.89
C GLY A 522 6.48 -16.48 17.64
N SER A 523 7.40 -15.92 16.86
CA SER A 523 7.06 -15.13 15.67
C SER A 523 8.21 -15.03 14.68
N PHE A 524 7.85 -14.75 13.42
CA PHE A 524 8.76 -14.38 12.34
C PHE A 524 8.32 -13.05 11.76
N THR A 525 9.25 -12.12 11.60
CA THR A 525 8.97 -10.81 11.00
C THR A 525 10.13 -10.37 10.13
N GLY A 526 9.81 -9.81 8.96
CA GLY A 526 10.83 -9.28 8.09
C GLY A 526 10.33 -9.04 6.68
N THR A 527 11.29 -8.74 5.81
CA THR A 527 11.05 -8.59 4.38
C THR A 527 12.05 -9.43 3.60
N GLY A 528 11.55 -10.24 2.66
CA GLY A 528 12.34 -11.00 1.71
C GLY A 528 12.06 -10.59 0.27
N THR A 529 13.00 -10.86 -0.63
CA THR A 529 12.79 -10.79 -2.08
C THR A 529 12.44 -12.18 -2.59
N LEU A 530 11.37 -12.28 -3.37
CA LEU A 530 10.90 -13.53 -3.96
C LEU A 530 11.40 -13.67 -5.40
N SER A 531 11.77 -14.89 -5.79
CA SER A 531 11.98 -15.19 -7.21
C SER A 531 10.65 -15.08 -7.96
N PRO A 532 10.66 -14.86 -9.30
CA PRO A 532 9.41 -14.70 -10.06
C PRO A 532 8.44 -15.88 -9.95
N SER A 533 8.95 -17.12 -9.84
CA SER A 533 8.11 -18.31 -9.66
C SER A 533 7.46 -18.35 -8.27
N VAL A 534 8.23 -18.09 -7.22
CA VAL A 534 7.72 -18.07 -5.84
C VAL A 534 6.70 -16.96 -5.65
N LEU A 535 6.98 -15.76 -6.18
CA LEU A 535 6.04 -14.65 -6.18
C LEU A 535 4.70 -15.04 -6.83
N GLY A 536 4.77 -15.70 -8.00
CA GLY A 536 3.59 -16.21 -8.69
C GLY A 536 2.79 -17.19 -7.83
N TYR A 537 3.44 -18.17 -7.23
CA TYR A 537 2.76 -19.15 -6.36
C TYR A 537 2.11 -18.53 -5.13
N VAL A 538 2.76 -17.52 -4.52
CA VAL A 538 2.21 -16.77 -3.38
C VAL A 538 0.94 -16.02 -3.81
N ILE A 539 0.99 -15.31 -4.94
CA ILE A 539 -0.16 -14.56 -5.48
C ILE A 539 -1.33 -15.49 -5.84
N ASP A 540 -1.03 -16.66 -6.42
CA ASP A 540 -2.04 -17.64 -6.84
C ASP A 540 -2.67 -18.41 -5.65
N GLY A 541 -2.16 -18.23 -4.43
CA GLY A 541 -2.57 -19.02 -3.27
C GLY A 541 -2.14 -20.50 -3.35
N LEU A 542 -1.05 -20.81 -4.07
CA LEU A 542 -0.48 -22.15 -4.21
C LEU A 542 0.60 -22.45 -3.18
N THR A 543 0.72 -21.61 -2.15
CA THR A 543 1.70 -21.76 -1.07
C THR A 543 1.04 -21.89 0.29
N TYR A 544 1.73 -22.54 1.23
CA TYR A 544 1.32 -22.58 2.64
C TYR A 544 2.50 -22.31 3.56
N ILE A 545 2.23 -21.82 4.77
CA ILE A 545 3.24 -21.57 5.81
C ILE A 545 3.20 -22.74 6.79
N ASN A 546 4.37 -23.26 7.18
CA ASN A 546 4.49 -24.29 8.19
C ASN A 546 5.48 -23.90 9.28
N ILE A 547 5.16 -24.22 10.53
CA ILE A 547 6.04 -24.08 11.69
C ILE A 547 6.31 -25.49 12.21
N HIS A 548 7.58 -25.90 12.22
CA HIS A 548 7.99 -27.22 12.66
C HIS A 548 8.39 -27.17 14.14
N SER A 549 8.03 -28.21 14.89
CA SER A 549 8.40 -28.39 16.29
C SER A 549 8.84 -29.82 16.58
N SER A 550 9.75 -29.98 17.54
CA SER A 550 10.29 -31.26 18.02
C SER A 550 9.29 -32.17 18.70
#